data_AF-A0A1T5GID7-F1
#
_entry.id   AF-A0A1T5GID7-F1
#
_cell.length_a   1.000
_cell.length_b   1.000
_cell.length_c   1.000
_cell.angle_alpha   90.00
_cell.angle_beta   90.00
_cell.angle_gamma   90.00
#
_symmetry.space_group_name_H-M   'P 1'
#
loop_
_entity.id
_entity.type
_entity.pdbx_description
1 polymer ?
#
loop_
_entity_poly.entity_id
_entity_poly.type
_entity_poly.pdbx_seq_one_letter_code
_entity_poly.pdbx_strand_id
1 'polypeptide(L)'
;MSIGVGKGAGKGSRKTPPSPAAFAEAADAKVATPHYLGHRDRLRARFQEAGADALPDYELLELLLFRSIPQRDVKPLAKELIQRFGSFAEVLAAPVSRLTEVKGVGEGVALDLKIVEAALKRMARGAVGKRPVLSSWSSVLDYCRMAMAFAEREQFRIL
;
A
#
# COMPACT_ATOMS: atom_id res chain seq x y z
N MET A 1 54.34 11.18 -51.40
CA MET A 1 54.49 12.28 -52.38
C MET A 1 53.11 12.58 -52.92
N SER A 2 52.42 13.71 -52.72
CA SER A 2 52.79 15.09 -52.35
C SER A 2 51.50 15.76 -51.79
N ILE A 3 51.53 16.42 -50.63
CA ILE A 3 51.56 17.88 -50.40
C ILE A 3 50.49 18.68 -51.17
N GLY A 4 49.63 19.37 -50.40
CA GLY A 4 48.73 20.42 -50.90
C GLY A 4 48.02 21.16 -49.75
N VAL A 5 48.72 22.11 -49.13
CA VAL A 5 48.23 23.04 -48.09
C VAL A 5 47.33 24.12 -48.73
N GLY A 6 46.21 24.45 -48.08
CA GLY A 6 45.37 25.60 -48.40
C GLY A 6 44.84 26.29 -47.15
N LYS A 7 45.43 27.42 -46.79
CA LYS A 7 45.11 28.31 -45.66
C LYS A 7 44.13 29.38 -46.14
N GLY A 8 42.99 29.54 -45.49
CA GLY A 8 42.03 30.60 -45.76
C GLY A 8 41.41 31.13 -44.46
N ALA A 9 41.90 32.28 -43.99
CA ALA A 9 41.36 33.01 -42.84
C ALA A 9 40.14 33.83 -43.29
N GLY A 10 38.97 33.55 -42.72
CA GLY A 10 37.74 34.33 -42.90
C GLY A 10 37.28 34.92 -41.57
N LYS A 11 37.34 36.26 -41.46
CA LYS A 11 36.97 37.08 -40.31
C LYS A 11 35.51 36.90 -39.88
N GLY A 12 35.29 37.09 -38.58
CA GLY A 12 34.00 36.99 -37.93
C GLY A 12 32.94 37.96 -38.43
N SER A 13 31.69 37.51 -38.32
CA SER A 13 30.53 38.38 -38.29
C SER A 13 29.75 38.10 -37.00
N ARG A 14 29.71 39.16 -36.19
CA ARG A 14 28.95 39.44 -34.97
C ARG A 14 27.73 38.54 -34.74
N LYS A 15 27.80 37.70 -33.70
CA LYS A 15 26.60 37.18 -33.02
C LYS A 15 25.94 38.35 -32.31
N THR A 16 24.76 38.74 -32.78
CA THR A 16 23.85 39.62 -32.06
C THR A 16 23.56 39.01 -30.68
N PRO A 17 23.71 39.72 -29.56
CA PRO A 17 23.26 39.21 -28.28
C PRO A 17 21.72 39.18 -28.30
N PRO A 18 21.06 38.07 -27.89
CA PRO A 18 19.63 38.13 -27.66
C PRO A 18 19.36 39.13 -26.51
N SER A 19 18.39 40.01 -26.75
CA SER A 19 17.88 41.05 -25.86
C SER A 19 17.57 40.51 -24.45
N PRO A 20 17.82 41.27 -23.36
CA PRO A 20 17.68 40.82 -21.97
C PRO A 20 16.22 40.68 -21.47
N ALA A 21 15.23 40.65 -22.36
CA ALA A 21 13.80 40.69 -22.01
C ALA A 21 13.08 39.32 -22.09
N ALA A 22 13.79 38.19 -21.94
CA ALA A 22 13.21 36.85 -22.04
C ALA A 22 13.40 35.94 -20.80
N PHE A 23 13.66 36.53 -19.62
CA PHE A 23 13.83 35.78 -18.36
C PHE A 23 12.94 36.31 -17.23
N ALA A 24 11.68 36.65 -17.53
CA ALA A 24 10.80 37.27 -16.54
C ALA A 24 9.45 36.56 -16.29
N GLU A 25 9.24 35.33 -16.77
CA GLU A 25 7.97 34.63 -16.46
C GLU A 25 8.13 33.11 -16.38
N ALA A 26 8.77 32.65 -15.31
CA ALA A 26 8.54 31.32 -14.76
C ALA A 26 8.12 31.51 -13.30
N ALA A 27 7.02 32.22 -13.11
CA ALA A 27 6.37 32.37 -11.83
C ALA A 27 5.73 31.02 -11.43
N ASP A 28 6.17 30.52 -10.27
CA ASP A 28 5.37 29.74 -9.32
C ASP A 28 4.70 28.47 -9.87
N ALA A 29 5.50 27.52 -10.34
CA ALA A 29 5.07 26.13 -10.33
C ALA A 29 5.07 25.63 -8.87
N LYS A 30 4.04 25.98 -8.09
CA LYS A 30 3.69 25.25 -6.87
C LYS A 30 3.49 23.80 -7.29
N VAL A 31 4.51 22.97 -7.06
CA VAL A 31 4.43 21.52 -7.19
C VAL A 31 3.27 21.09 -6.31
N ALA A 32 2.14 20.77 -6.94
CA ALA A 32 0.93 20.33 -6.27
C ALA A 32 1.30 19.10 -5.46
N THR A 33 1.44 19.28 -4.14
CA THR A 33 1.81 18.21 -3.22
C THR A 33 0.72 17.15 -3.38
N PRO A 34 1.08 15.90 -3.75
CA PRO A 34 0.05 14.93 -4.06
C PRO A 34 -0.90 14.74 -2.87
N HIS A 35 -2.20 14.93 -3.10
CA HIS A 35 -3.24 14.97 -2.06
C HIS A 35 -3.24 13.73 -1.14
N TYR A 36 -2.73 12.60 -1.63
CA TYR A 36 -2.59 11.36 -0.87
C TYR A 36 -1.50 11.39 0.23
N LEU A 37 -0.48 12.25 0.11
CA LEU A 37 0.58 12.34 1.13
C LEU A 37 0.03 12.87 2.46
N GLY A 38 -0.78 13.93 2.41
CA GLY A 38 -1.43 14.45 3.62
C GLY A 38 -2.49 13.50 4.20
N HIS A 39 -3.11 12.68 3.36
CA HIS A 39 -4.08 11.67 3.83
C HIS A 39 -3.40 10.59 4.68
N ARG A 40 -2.24 10.10 4.25
CA ARG A 40 -1.48 9.08 4.99
C ARG A 40 -1.14 9.50 6.42
N ASP A 41 -0.66 10.74 6.59
CA ASP A 41 -0.24 11.23 7.90
C ASP A 41 -1.44 11.50 8.81
N ARG A 42 -2.54 12.03 8.28
CA ARG A 42 -3.81 12.16 9.02
C ARG A 42 -4.37 10.81 9.46
N LEU A 43 -4.26 9.78 8.61
CA LEU A 43 -4.73 8.44 8.94
C LEU A 43 -3.94 7.83 10.10
N ARG A 44 -2.62 8.00 10.07
CA ARG A 44 -1.71 7.57 11.14
C ARG A 44 -1.98 8.30 12.45
N ALA A 45 -2.15 9.62 12.40
CA ALA A 45 -2.48 10.42 13.58
C ALA A 45 -3.78 9.94 14.23
N ARG A 46 -4.85 9.76 13.44
CA ARG A 46 -6.12 9.21 13.95
C ARG A 46 -5.98 7.83 14.57
N PHE A 47 -5.21 6.93 13.95
CA PHE A 47 -4.95 5.61 14.53
C PHE A 47 -4.19 5.70 15.86
N GLN A 48 -3.22 6.62 15.97
CA GLN A 48 -2.45 6.83 17.20
C GLN A 48 -3.29 7.45 18.32
N GLU A 49 -4.18 8.37 17.99
CA GLU A 49 -5.01 9.10 18.95
C GLU A 49 -6.21 8.27 19.44
N ALA A 50 -6.90 7.59 18.52
CA ALA A 50 -8.21 6.98 18.78
C ALA A 50 -8.23 5.45 18.58
N GLY A 51 -7.11 4.84 18.16
CA GLY A 51 -6.98 3.39 17.99
C GLY A 51 -7.66 2.84 16.73
N ALA A 52 -7.80 1.52 16.69
CA ALA A 52 -8.33 0.80 15.53
C ALA A 52 -9.85 1.02 15.34
N ASP A 53 -10.61 1.14 16.43
CA ASP A 53 -12.08 1.27 16.40
C ASP A 53 -12.56 2.59 15.78
N ALA A 54 -11.66 3.57 15.68
CA ALA A 54 -11.92 4.87 15.06
C ALA A 54 -11.80 4.86 13.53
N LEU A 55 -11.40 3.73 12.93
CA LEU A 55 -11.19 3.60 11.49
C LEU A 55 -12.17 2.58 10.89
N PRO A 56 -12.83 2.92 9.77
CA PRO A 56 -13.50 1.93 8.93
C PRO A 56 -12.52 0.86 8.41
N ASP A 57 -13.02 -0.33 8.11
CA ASP A 57 -12.23 -1.46 7.57
C ASP A 57 -11.31 -1.07 6.40
N TYR A 58 -11.81 -0.28 5.44
CA TYR A 58 -11.00 0.14 4.30
C TYR A 58 -9.86 1.08 4.72
N GLU A 59 -10.05 1.92 5.75
CA GLU A 59 -9.02 2.83 6.26
C GLU A 59 -7.95 2.07 7.04
N LEU A 60 -8.34 1.05 7.80
CA LEU A 60 -7.38 0.14 8.44
C LEU A 60 -6.56 -0.61 7.39
N LEU A 61 -7.19 -1.02 6.29
CA LEU A 61 -6.50 -1.64 5.15
C LEU A 61 -5.53 -0.68 4.46
N GLU A 62 -5.89 0.60 4.30
CA GLU A 62 -4.99 1.63 3.76
C GLU A 62 -3.70 1.75 4.59
N LEU A 63 -3.80 1.74 5.93
CA LEU A 63 -2.62 1.78 6.82
C LEU A 63 -1.65 0.61 6.59
N LEU A 64 -2.19 -0.58 6.34
CA LEU A 64 -1.39 -1.76 6.01
C LEU A 64 -0.77 -1.62 4.61
N LEU A 65 -1.56 -1.27 3.61
CA LEU A 65 -1.11 -1.13 2.21
C LEU A 65 -0.06 -0.04 2.02
N PHE A 66 -0.08 1.02 2.84
CA PHE A 66 0.97 2.03 2.82
C PHE A 66 2.36 1.46 3.11
N ARG A 67 2.48 0.35 3.84
CA ARG A 67 3.77 -0.30 4.11
C ARG A 67 4.28 -1.04 2.87
N SER A 68 3.38 -1.67 2.12
CA SER A 68 3.69 -2.44 0.92
C SER A 68 3.80 -1.56 -0.34
N ILE A 69 3.09 -0.43 -0.39
CA ILE A 69 3.00 0.47 -1.55
C ILE A 69 3.24 1.92 -1.11
N PRO A 70 4.51 2.36 -0.97
CA PRO A 70 4.83 3.62 -0.30
C PRO A 70 4.57 4.90 -1.12
N GLN A 71 4.47 4.84 -2.46
CA GLN A 71 4.46 6.02 -3.34
C GLN A 71 3.19 6.16 -4.21
N ARG A 72 2.10 5.42 -3.90
CA ARG A 72 0.86 5.46 -4.68
C ARG A 72 -0.33 5.76 -3.78
N ASP A 73 -1.40 6.28 -4.38
CA ASP A 73 -2.71 6.34 -3.73
C ASP A 73 -3.27 4.92 -3.60
N VAL A 74 -3.39 4.45 -2.35
CA VAL A 74 -3.88 3.10 -2.01
C VAL A 74 -5.37 3.11 -1.65
N LYS A 75 -6.00 4.28 -1.52
CA LYS A 75 -7.41 4.38 -1.14
C LYS A 75 -8.35 3.69 -2.14
N PRO A 76 -8.19 3.86 -3.47
CA PRO A 76 -9.01 3.12 -4.45
C PRO A 76 -8.82 1.62 -4.32
N LEU A 77 -7.57 1.18 -4.12
CA LEU A 77 -7.23 -0.23 -3.97
C LEU A 77 -7.84 -0.86 -2.71
N ALA A 78 -7.77 -0.16 -1.58
CA ALA A 78 -8.36 -0.61 -0.33
C ALA A 78 -9.89 -0.76 -0.46
N LYS A 79 -10.55 0.20 -1.09
CA LYS A 79 -11.99 0.12 -1.36
C LYS A 79 -12.36 -1.02 -2.31
N GLU A 80 -11.59 -1.23 -3.38
CA GLU A 80 -11.80 -2.34 -4.31
C GLU A 80 -11.65 -3.70 -3.61
N LEU A 81 -10.64 -3.84 -2.75
CA LEU A 81 -10.43 -5.05 -1.96
C LEU A 81 -11.61 -5.32 -1.01
N ILE A 82 -12.05 -4.32 -0.26
CA ILE A 82 -13.22 -4.46 0.63
C ILE A 82 -14.48 -4.76 -0.18
N GLN A 83 -14.70 -4.10 -1.32
CA GLN A 83 -15.86 -4.36 -2.16
C GLN A 83 -15.86 -5.79 -2.72
N ARG A 84 -14.69 -6.32 -3.09
CA ARG A 84 -14.56 -7.66 -3.69
C ARG A 84 -14.66 -8.78 -2.66
N PHE A 85 -14.08 -8.58 -1.48
CA PHE A 85 -13.95 -9.63 -0.46
C PHE A 85 -14.91 -9.49 0.71
N GLY A 86 -15.49 -8.30 0.95
CA GLY A 86 -16.51 -8.04 1.97
C GLY A 86 -15.99 -7.18 3.12
N SER A 87 -15.01 -7.68 3.87
CA SER A 87 -14.49 -7.06 5.10
C SER A 87 -12.96 -7.09 5.18
N PHE A 88 -12.38 -6.36 6.13
CA PHE A 88 -10.94 -6.40 6.38
C PHE A 88 -10.43 -7.83 6.65
N ALA A 89 -11.17 -8.60 7.45
CA ALA A 89 -10.83 -9.98 7.77
C ALA A 89 -10.92 -10.89 6.54
N GLU A 90 -11.92 -10.69 5.68
CA GLU A 90 -12.05 -11.45 4.43
C GLU A 90 -10.92 -11.14 3.43
N VAL A 91 -10.50 -9.87 3.32
CA VAL A 91 -9.31 -9.51 2.54
C VAL A 91 -8.07 -10.23 3.06
N LEU A 92 -7.88 -10.25 4.39
CA LEU A 92 -6.75 -10.97 5.00
C LEU A 92 -6.86 -12.48 4.83
N ALA A 93 -8.05 -13.07 4.72
CA ALA A 93 -8.22 -14.52 4.58
C ALA A 93 -8.18 -15.00 3.11
N ALA A 94 -8.47 -14.12 2.15
CA ALA A 94 -8.56 -14.46 0.74
C ALA A 94 -7.30 -15.17 0.20
N PRO A 95 -7.43 -16.19 -0.68
CA PRO A 95 -6.26 -16.85 -1.27
C PRO A 95 -5.38 -15.88 -2.05
N VAL A 96 -4.07 -16.18 -2.10
CA VAL A 96 -3.10 -15.36 -2.84
C VAL A 96 -3.50 -15.21 -4.31
N SER A 97 -3.96 -16.28 -4.96
CA SER A 97 -4.43 -16.25 -6.35
C SER A 97 -5.54 -15.21 -6.56
N ARG A 98 -6.55 -15.21 -5.68
CA ARG A 98 -7.68 -14.27 -5.72
C ARG A 98 -7.25 -12.84 -5.42
N LEU A 99 -6.32 -12.64 -4.49
CA LEU A 99 -5.75 -11.33 -4.19
C LEU A 99 -5.01 -10.76 -5.40
N THR A 100 -4.18 -11.56 -6.07
CA THR A 100 -3.39 -11.13 -7.24
C THR A 100 -4.22 -10.85 -8.49
N GLU A 101 -5.49 -11.28 -8.54
CA GLU A 101 -6.44 -10.88 -9.60
C GLU A 101 -6.83 -9.40 -9.51
N VAL A 102 -6.61 -8.73 -8.37
CA VAL A 102 -6.94 -7.32 -8.16
C VAL A 102 -5.80 -6.44 -8.67
N LYS A 103 -6.13 -5.49 -9.55
CA LYS A 103 -5.13 -4.61 -10.17
C LYS A 103 -4.44 -3.76 -9.10
N GLY A 104 -3.12 -3.92 -8.99
CA GLY A 104 -2.32 -3.21 -7.99
C GLY A 104 -1.94 -4.07 -6.77
N VAL A 105 -2.46 -5.28 -6.67
CA VAL A 105 -1.99 -6.30 -5.73
C VAL A 105 -0.97 -7.20 -6.43
N GLY A 106 0.31 -6.91 -6.22
CA GLY A 106 1.39 -7.81 -6.62
C GLY A 106 1.66 -8.88 -5.55
N GLU A 107 2.57 -9.80 -5.86
CA GLU A 107 2.97 -10.89 -4.95
C GLU A 107 3.44 -10.37 -3.59
N GLY A 108 4.19 -9.26 -3.55
CA GLY A 108 4.67 -8.66 -2.29
C GLY A 108 3.54 -8.14 -1.40
N VAL A 109 2.53 -7.48 -2.00
CA VAL A 109 1.36 -7.00 -1.26
C VAL A 109 0.55 -8.19 -0.73
N ALA A 110 0.34 -9.21 -1.57
CA ALA A 110 -0.37 -10.42 -1.16
C ALA A 110 0.38 -11.12 -0.01
N LEU A 111 1.70 -11.24 -0.09
CA LEU A 111 2.54 -11.81 0.98
C LEU A 111 2.38 -11.03 2.29
N ASP A 112 2.45 -9.70 2.27
CA ASP A 112 2.28 -8.88 3.46
C ASP A 112 0.91 -9.09 4.12
N LEU A 113 -0.17 -9.17 3.32
CA LEU A 113 -1.51 -9.51 3.82
C LEU A 113 -1.53 -10.91 4.47
N LYS A 114 -0.91 -11.91 3.84
CA LYS A 114 -0.79 -13.27 4.39
C LYS A 114 0.05 -13.34 5.66
N ILE A 115 1.07 -12.49 5.81
CA ILE A 115 1.87 -12.40 7.03
C ILE A 115 0.99 -11.92 8.20
N VAL A 116 0.15 -10.90 7.97
CA VAL A 116 -0.80 -10.42 8.98
C VAL A 116 -1.82 -11.50 9.33
N GLU A 117 -2.39 -12.20 8.34
CA GLU A 117 -3.29 -13.33 8.57
C GLU A 117 -2.62 -14.44 9.41
N ALA A 118 -1.37 -14.79 9.10
CA ALA A 118 -0.61 -15.78 9.85
C ALA A 118 -0.37 -15.34 11.30
N ALA A 119 -0.08 -14.06 11.53
CA ALA A 119 0.05 -13.50 12.88
C ALA A 119 -1.27 -13.62 13.66
N LEU A 120 -2.40 -13.24 13.05
CA LEU A 120 -3.73 -13.38 13.65
C LEU A 120 -4.04 -14.85 14.00
N LYS A 121 -3.79 -15.78 13.08
CA LYS A 121 -3.97 -17.22 13.32
C LYS A 121 -3.09 -17.75 14.46
N ARG A 122 -1.83 -17.27 14.55
CA ARG A 122 -0.92 -17.63 15.65
C ARG A 122 -1.39 -17.07 16.99
N MET A 123 -1.89 -15.84 17.03
CA MET A 123 -2.48 -15.26 18.24
C MET A 123 -3.71 -16.05 18.70
N ALA A 124 -4.63 -16.37 17.79
CA ALA A 124 -5.81 -17.19 18.09
C ALA A 124 -5.43 -18.57 18.65
N ARG A 125 -4.42 -19.23 18.07
CA ARG A 125 -3.90 -20.52 18.57
C ARG A 125 -3.16 -20.39 19.90
N GLY A 126 -2.35 -19.35 20.06
CA GLY A 126 -1.57 -19.08 21.28
C GLY A 126 -2.43 -18.77 22.48
N ALA A 127 -3.60 -18.17 22.26
CA ALA A 127 -4.64 -18.04 23.27
C ALA A 127 -5.05 -19.42 23.81
N VAL A 128 -5.20 -20.44 22.96
CA VAL A 128 -5.63 -21.80 23.38
C VAL A 128 -4.56 -22.56 24.17
N GLY A 129 -3.26 -22.31 23.95
CA GLY A 129 -2.19 -23.20 24.43
C GLY A 129 -1.65 -23.00 25.86
N LYS A 130 -2.01 -21.93 26.60
CA LYS A 130 -1.36 -21.61 27.91
C LYS A 130 -2.30 -21.46 29.10
N ARG A 131 -3.62 -21.53 28.91
CA ARG A 131 -4.66 -21.52 29.95
C ARG A 131 -5.82 -22.38 29.44
N PRO A 132 -6.77 -22.83 30.27
CA PRO A 132 -8.05 -23.33 29.77
C PRO A 132 -8.82 -22.16 29.15
N VAL A 133 -8.42 -21.74 27.94
CA VAL A 133 -8.93 -20.55 27.27
C VAL A 133 -10.23 -20.84 26.55
N LEU A 134 -10.49 -22.11 26.24
CA LEU A 134 -11.79 -22.61 25.83
C LEU A 134 -12.67 -23.00 27.03
N SER A 135 -12.54 -22.27 28.15
CA SER A 135 -13.36 -22.49 29.36
C SER A 135 -14.80 -22.02 29.22
N SER A 136 -15.15 -21.36 28.11
CA SER A 136 -16.49 -20.93 27.79
C SER A 136 -16.83 -21.22 26.33
N TRP A 137 -18.11 -21.45 26.05
CA TRP A 137 -18.62 -21.62 24.69
C TRP A 137 -18.30 -20.43 23.79
N SER A 138 -18.37 -19.21 24.34
CA SER A 138 -17.96 -17.98 23.63
C SER A 138 -16.50 -18.02 23.20
N SER A 139 -15.58 -18.46 24.06
CA SER A 139 -14.16 -18.55 23.70
C SER A 139 -13.91 -19.56 22.56
N VAL A 140 -14.69 -20.65 22.52
CA VAL A 140 -14.64 -21.63 21.42
C VAL A 140 -15.14 -21.00 20.13
N LEU A 141 -16.27 -20.28 20.17
CA LEU A 141 -16.82 -19.59 19.02
C LEU A 141 -15.88 -18.50 18.49
N ASP A 142 -15.25 -17.73 19.36
CA ASP A 142 -14.31 -16.68 18.97
C ASP A 142 -13.05 -17.28 18.34
N TYR A 143 -12.50 -18.36 18.94
CA TYR A 143 -11.42 -19.11 18.31
C TYR A 143 -11.82 -19.63 16.93
N CYS A 144 -12.98 -20.27 16.81
CA CYS A 144 -13.46 -20.84 15.56
C CYS A 144 -13.67 -19.75 14.50
N ARG A 145 -14.26 -18.61 14.88
CA ARG A 145 -14.43 -17.45 13.98
C ARG A 145 -13.09 -16.92 13.52
N MET A 146 -12.15 -16.64 14.43
CA MET A 146 -10.82 -16.16 14.07
C MET A 146 -10.04 -17.15 13.19
N ALA A 147 -10.15 -18.45 13.47
CA ALA A 147 -9.36 -19.47 12.79
C ALA A 147 -9.98 -19.99 11.48
N MET A 148 -11.30 -19.87 11.31
CA MET A 148 -12.05 -20.57 10.26
C MET A 148 -13.11 -19.74 9.54
N ALA A 149 -13.50 -18.54 10.01
CA ALA A 149 -14.68 -17.82 9.48
C ALA A 149 -14.70 -17.66 7.94
N PHE A 150 -13.53 -17.61 7.31
CA PHE A 150 -13.39 -17.38 5.87
C PHE A 150 -12.50 -18.42 5.18
N ALA A 151 -12.36 -19.60 5.79
CA ALA A 151 -11.62 -20.68 5.16
C ALA A 151 -12.43 -21.30 4.01
N GLU A 152 -11.87 -21.34 2.80
CA GLU A 152 -12.53 -21.91 1.61
C GLU A 152 -12.71 -23.44 1.67
N ARG A 153 -11.99 -24.10 2.58
CA ARG A 153 -12.05 -25.55 2.77
C ARG A 153 -12.58 -25.85 4.15
N GLU A 154 -13.50 -26.81 4.23
CA GLU A 154 -13.98 -27.34 5.50
C GLU A 154 -12.82 -27.87 6.33
N GLN A 155 -12.82 -27.57 7.63
CA GLN A 155 -11.77 -27.96 8.57
C GLN A 155 -12.38 -28.72 9.73
N PHE A 156 -11.98 -29.98 9.89
CA PHE A 156 -12.23 -30.74 11.10
C PHE A 156 -11.08 -30.51 12.08
N ARG A 157 -11.38 -29.99 13.29
CA ARG A 157 -10.39 -29.73 14.34
C ARG A 157 -10.88 -30.30 15.67
N ILE A 158 -9.97 -30.95 16.38
CA ILE A 158 -10.19 -31.42 17.75
C ILE A 158 -9.54 -30.38 18.68
N LEU A 159 -10.33 -29.81 19.60
CA LEU A 159 -9.96 -28.71 20.49
C LEU A 159 -10.10 -29.12 21.96
#